data_AF-A0A961AX58-F1
#
_entry.id   AF-A0A961AX58-F1
#
_cell.length_a   1.000
_cell.length_b   1.000
_cell.length_c   1.000
_cell.angle_alpha   90.00
_cell.angle_beta   90.00
_cell.angle_gamma   90.00
#
_symmetry.space_group_name_H-M   'P 1'
#
loop_
_entity.id
_entity.type
_entity.pdbx_description
1 polymer ?
#
loop_
_entity_poly.entity_id
_entity_poly.type
_entity_poly.pdbx_seq_one_letter_code
_entity_poly.pdbx_strand_id
1 'polypeptide(L)'
;MKSMPYLSRHWNRNAFLTVIIVCALSLGWQEKAPTQEDRQGLDAIPLDTPAIPELAAIEAQIDAEIREKAEIPYEADMKALGESYLAALAREMEVLKNSGDVDTAITVKLEIQDFASGKKVPATDGADVPPELEKLRDTYRREQARHEEVRDRRTEPLVESYDRLTADLEFQLTKEGRIEEAKALKKATALYWIKRSELAAISCDGDIEKFVNGTKAFSNRPYAWGNIPDYLPETSFVQNAGGAPEAREIKVLDPGVIFVAADTKNESDLDVLEELGFLKLPGGFHYVDAARSPMTLFAKVVDRPLKLPKASGFGGFVIIGDLSQ
;
A
#
# COMPACT_ATOMS: atom_id res chain seq x y z
N MET A 1 -29.52 11.69 -7.32
CA MET A 1 -28.41 10.80 -6.89
C MET A 1 -27.12 11.41 -7.39
N LYS A 2 -26.24 11.90 -6.50
CA LYS A 2 -24.87 12.27 -6.87
C LYS A 2 -24.10 10.97 -7.03
N SER A 3 -23.67 10.63 -8.24
CA SER A 3 -22.74 9.52 -8.49
C SER A 3 -21.49 9.76 -7.65
N MET A 4 -21.00 8.75 -6.93
CA MET A 4 -19.65 8.82 -6.35
C MET A 4 -18.67 9.21 -7.46
N PRO A 5 -17.70 10.13 -7.21
CA PRO A 5 -16.66 10.43 -8.19
C PRO A 5 -15.88 9.13 -8.44
N TYR A 6 -16.14 8.52 -9.60
CA TYR A 6 -15.52 7.29 -10.07
C TYR A 6 -14.00 7.48 -10.11
N LEU A 7 -13.29 6.58 -9.42
CA LEU A 7 -11.83 6.53 -9.25
C LEU A 7 -11.08 6.11 -10.54
N SER A 8 -11.68 6.27 -11.72
CA SER A 8 -10.99 6.08 -13.00
C SER A 8 -10.55 7.43 -13.55
N ARG A 9 -9.32 7.85 -13.22
CA ARG A 9 -8.47 8.63 -14.14
C ARG A 9 -7.06 8.80 -13.61
N HIS A 10 -6.16 8.07 -14.29
CA HIS A 10 -4.72 8.27 -14.41
C HIS A 10 -3.88 7.84 -13.19
N TRP A 11 -3.53 6.56 -13.19
CA TRP A 11 -2.28 6.08 -12.59
C TRP A 11 -1.09 6.60 -13.42
N ASN A 12 -0.80 7.90 -13.35
CA ASN A 12 0.33 8.48 -14.08
C ASN A 12 1.58 8.51 -13.18
N ARG A 13 2.24 7.35 -13.02
CA ARG A 13 3.49 7.21 -12.24
C ARG A 13 4.71 7.86 -12.91
N ASN A 14 4.62 8.25 -14.19
CA ASN A 14 5.76 8.80 -14.94
C ASN A 14 6.08 10.28 -14.64
N ALA A 15 5.39 10.95 -13.72
CA ALA A 15 5.62 12.36 -13.41
C ALA A 15 6.47 12.65 -12.15
N PHE A 16 6.84 11.64 -11.35
CA PHE A 16 7.41 11.88 -10.00
C PHE A 16 8.72 11.16 -9.64
N LEU A 17 9.42 10.59 -10.62
CA LEU A 17 10.67 9.86 -10.36
C LEU A 17 11.91 10.74 -10.01
N THR A 18 11.78 12.08 -9.96
CA THR A 18 12.95 12.98 -9.83
C THR A 18 13.06 13.70 -8.47
N VAL A 19 12.13 13.54 -7.51
CA VAL A 19 12.11 14.40 -6.29
C VAL A 19 12.14 13.66 -4.95
N ILE A 20 11.96 12.33 -4.88
CA ILE A 20 11.96 11.57 -3.62
C ILE A 20 13.32 10.88 -3.38
N ILE A 21 14.42 11.65 -3.41
CA ILE A 21 15.80 11.08 -3.35
C ILE A 21 16.56 11.40 -2.05
N VAL A 22 16.01 12.14 -1.07
CA VAL A 22 16.87 12.72 0.00
C VAL A 22 16.69 12.18 1.44
N CYS A 23 15.68 11.38 1.84
CA CYS A 23 15.48 11.11 3.28
C CYS A 23 15.70 9.68 3.81
N ALA A 24 15.63 8.61 3.02
CA ALA A 24 15.59 7.23 3.54
C ALA A 24 16.97 6.55 3.79
N LEU A 25 17.92 7.22 4.48
CA LEU A 25 19.32 6.73 4.59
C LEU A 25 19.85 6.37 5.99
N SER A 26 19.03 6.14 7.03
CA SER A 26 19.60 5.92 8.38
C SER A 26 19.10 4.75 9.24
N LEU A 27 18.21 3.89 8.76
CA LEU A 27 17.78 2.71 9.50
C LEU A 27 17.90 1.50 8.59
N GLY A 28 18.79 0.56 8.92
CA GLY A 28 19.04 -0.69 8.17
C GLY A 28 17.83 -1.63 8.16
N TRP A 29 16.73 -1.18 7.56
CA TRP A 29 15.47 -1.87 7.47
C TRP A 29 15.48 -2.70 6.18
N GLN A 30 15.47 -4.02 6.32
CA GLN A 30 15.23 -4.92 5.21
C GLN A 30 13.71 -4.98 4.97
N GLU A 31 13.25 -4.32 3.92
CA GLU A 31 11.91 -4.55 3.38
C GLU A 31 11.84 -5.96 2.78
N LYS A 32 11.35 -6.91 3.56
CA LYS A 32 10.79 -8.14 3.00
C LYS A 32 9.60 -7.68 2.13
N ALA A 33 9.58 -8.04 0.85
CA ALA A 33 8.38 -7.81 0.03
C ALA A 33 7.19 -8.42 0.78
N PRO A 34 6.04 -7.73 0.89
CA PRO A 34 4.86 -8.33 1.48
C PRO A 34 4.58 -9.63 0.73
N THR A 35 4.71 -10.73 1.46
CA THR A 35 4.45 -12.06 0.99
C THR A 35 2.96 -12.21 0.69
N GLN A 36 2.57 -13.25 -0.04
CA GLN A 36 1.16 -13.56 -0.21
C GLN A 36 0.44 -13.73 1.15
N GLU A 37 1.16 -14.16 2.19
CA GLU A 37 0.66 -14.23 3.58
C GLU A 37 0.38 -12.84 4.17
N ASP A 38 1.20 -11.83 3.88
CA ASP A 38 0.95 -10.45 4.33
C ASP A 38 -0.29 -9.83 3.66
N ARG A 39 -0.65 -10.32 2.45
CA ARG A 39 -1.90 -9.96 1.76
C ARG A 39 -3.12 -10.71 2.31
N GLN A 40 -2.95 -11.89 2.92
CA GLN A 40 -4.05 -12.70 3.47
C GLN A 40 -4.79 -12.01 4.63
N GLY A 41 -4.15 -11.04 5.30
CA GLY A 41 -4.76 -10.26 6.36
C GLY A 41 -6.05 -9.58 5.89
N LEU A 42 -6.00 -8.78 4.83
CA LEU A 42 -7.15 -8.01 4.35
C LEU A 42 -8.30 -8.89 3.83
N ASP A 43 -8.03 -10.10 3.36
CA ASP A 43 -9.07 -11.05 2.95
C ASP A 43 -9.97 -11.47 4.10
N ALA A 44 -9.44 -11.47 5.34
CA ALA A 44 -10.15 -11.85 6.55
C ALA A 44 -11.07 -10.76 7.12
N ILE A 45 -11.16 -9.57 6.49
CA ILE A 45 -12.08 -8.49 6.92
C ILE A 45 -13.53 -9.04 6.90
N PRO A 46 -14.16 -9.26 8.06
CA PRO A 46 -15.45 -9.95 8.12
C PRO A 46 -16.56 -9.03 7.62
N LEU A 47 -17.08 -9.32 6.43
CA LEU A 47 -18.17 -8.55 5.85
C LEU A 47 -19.51 -9.05 6.41
N ASP A 48 -20.19 -8.21 7.20
CA ASP A 48 -21.63 -8.33 7.47
C ASP A 48 -22.44 -7.80 6.27
N THR A 49 -22.10 -8.30 5.08
CA THR A 49 -22.68 -7.87 3.81
C THR A 49 -23.40 -9.07 3.21
N PRO A 50 -24.67 -8.96 2.81
CA PRO A 50 -25.39 -10.06 2.19
C PRO A 50 -24.59 -10.58 1.00
N ALA A 51 -24.48 -11.90 0.88
CA ALA A 51 -23.76 -12.51 -0.24
C ALA A 51 -24.49 -12.19 -1.56
N ILE A 52 -23.74 -11.68 -2.54
CA ILE A 52 -24.24 -11.38 -3.90
C ILE A 52 -23.48 -12.33 -4.84
N PRO A 53 -24.03 -13.52 -5.17
CA PRO A 53 -23.33 -14.52 -5.98
C PRO A 53 -22.84 -13.99 -7.33
N GLU A 54 -23.58 -13.07 -7.93
CA GLU A 54 -23.23 -12.41 -9.20
C GLU A 54 -21.95 -11.58 -9.08
N LEU A 55 -21.73 -10.91 -7.94
CA LEU A 55 -20.50 -10.17 -7.67
C LEU A 55 -19.30 -11.13 -7.52
N ALA A 56 -19.45 -12.20 -6.75
CA ALA A 56 -18.37 -13.18 -6.57
C ALA A 56 -17.92 -13.80 -7.91
N ALA A 57 -18.85 -14.01 -8.84
CA ALA A 57 -18.53 -14.46 -10.19
C ALA A 57 -17.75 -13.40 -11.01
N ILE A 58 -18.13 -12.12 -10.90
CA ILE A 58 -17.40 -11.01 -11.53
C ILE A 58 -15.97 -10.90 -10.95
N GLU A 59 -15.83 -10.96 -9.62
CA GLU A 59 -14.53 -10.90 -8.94
C GLU A 59 -13.62 -12.05 -9.37
N ALA A 60 -14.12 -13.29 -9.36
CA ALA A 60 -13.35 -14.45 -9.79
C ALA A 60 -12.91 -14.36 -11.27
N GLN A 61 -13.78 -13.83 -12.14
CA GLN A 61 -13.41 -13.59 -13.54
C GLN A 61 -12.31 -12.55 -13.65
N ILE A 62 -12.45 -11.38 -13.01
CA ILE A 62 -11.48 -10.29 -13.10
C ILE A 62 -10.15 -10.70 -12.48
N ASP A 63 -10.15 -11.41 -11.35
CA ASP A 63 -8.93 -11.92 -10.73
C ASP A 63 -8.19 -12.90 -11.66
N ALA A 64 -8.92 -13.80 -12.32
CA ALA A 64 -8.33 -14.71 -13.30
C ALA A 64 -7.75 -13.94 -14.50
N GLU A 65 -8.45 -12.93 -15.01
CA GLU A 65 -7.96 -12.11 -16.12
C GLU A 65 -6.74 -11.27 -15.74
N ILE A 66 -6.69 -10.68 -14.54
CA ILE A 66 -5.51 -9.94 -14.05
C ILE A 66 -4.33 -10.90 -13.91
N ARG A 67 -4.54 -12.09 -13.33
CA ARG A 67 -3.50 -13.11 -13.18
C ARG A 67 -2.91 -13.50 -14.53
N GLU A 68 -3.77 -13.84 -15.48
CA GLU A 68 -3.36 -14.34 -16.80
C GLU A 68 -2.70 -13.26 -17.65
N LYS A 69 -3.32 -12.07 -17.72
CA LYS A 69 -2.93 -11.03 -18.68
C LYS A 69 -1.84 -10.11 -18.14
N ALA A 70 -1.78 -9.87 -16.83
CA ALA A 70 -0.85 -8.93 -16.22
C ALA A 70 0.21 -9.61 -15.35
N GLU A 71 -0.19 -10.40 -14.35
CA GLU A 71 0.75 -10.91 -13.33
C GLU A 71 1.69 -12.00 -13.85
N ILE A 72 1.19 -13.04 -14.54
CA ILE A 72 2.04 -14.13 -15.05
C ILE A 72 3.13 -13.61 -16.01
N PRO A 73 2.82 -12.75 -17.00
CA PRO A 73 3.85 -12.16 -17.84
C PRO A 73 4.86 -11.31 -17.06
N TYR A 74 4.41 -10.54 -16.07
CA TYR A 74 5.28 -9.72 -15.23
C TYR A 74 6.26 -10.60 -14.42
N GLU A 75 5.78 -11.69 -13.82
CA GLU A 75 6.63 -12.65 -13.11
C GLU A 75 7.69 -13.27 -14.03
N ALA A 76 7.30 -13.65 -15.26
CA ALA A 76 8.24 -14.18 -16.25
C ALA A 76 9.30 -13.15 -16.65
N ASP A 77 8.88 -11.91 -16.89
CA ASP A 77 9.77 -10.79 -17.20
C ASP A 77 10.74 -10.50 -16.06
N MET A 78 10.26 -10.43 -14.81
CA MET A 78 11.09 -10.19 -13.64
C MET A 78 12.10 -11.31 -13.40
N LYS A 79 11.71 -12.56 -13.65
CA LYS A 79 12.64 -13.69 -13.62
C LYS A 79 13.75 -13.53 -14.67
N ALA A 80 13.38 -13.23 -15.92
CA ALA A 80 14.34 -13.03 -17.00
C ALA A 80 15.29 -11.84 -16.71
N LEU A 81 14.77 -10.75 -16.13
CA LEU A 81 15.57 -9.61 -15.69
C LEU A 81 16.58 -10.02 -14.61
N GLY A 82 16.17 -10.81 -13.62
CA GLY A 82 17.06 -11.35 -12.58
C GLY A 82 18.16 -12.25 -13.14
N GLU A 83 17.85 -13.13 -14.09
CA GLU A 83 18.83 -13.97 -14.78
C GLU A 83 19.83 -13.12 -15.58
N SER A 84 19.36 -12.09 -16.28
CA SER A 84 20.19 -11.15 -17.04
C SER A 84 21.15 -10.37 -16.13
N TYR A 85 20.65 -9.93 -14.96
CA TYR A 85 21.45 -9.21 -13.97
C TYR A 85 22.58 -10.07 -13.39
N LEU A 86 22.27 -11.31 -12.97
CA LEU A 86 23.28 -12.25 -12.49
C LEU A 86 24.33 -12.57 -13.57
N ALA A 87 23.90 -12.73 -14.82
CA ALA A 87 24.84 -12.93 -15.93
C ALA A 87 25.73 -11.70 -16.18
N ALA A 88 25.21 -10.49 -15.99
CA ALA A 88 25.99 -9.26 -16.09
C ALA A 88 27.02 -9.14 -14.97
N LEU A 89 26.62 -9.40 -13.71
CA LEU A 89 27.54 -9.43 -12.58
C LEU A 89 28.63 -10.49 -12.75
N ALA A 90 28.29 -11.67 -13.27
CA ALA A 90 29.27 -12.72 -13.53
C ALA A 90 30.31 -12.30 -14.59
N ARG A 91 29.87 -11.60 -15.66
CA ARG A 91 30.80 -11.04 -16.66
C ARG A 91 31.71 -9.98 -16.05
N GLU A 92 31.16 -9.08 -15.24
CA GLU A 92 31.93 -8.04 -14.56
C GLU A 92 32.97 -8.65 -13.63
N MET A 93 32.61 -9.70 -12.90
CA MET A 93 33.54 -10.45 -12.05
C MET A 93 34.72 -11.03 -12.84
N GLU A 94 34.50 -11.54 -14.06
CA GLU A 94 35.60 -12.01 -14.92
C GLU A 94 36.49 -10.87 -15.42
N VAL A 95 35.92 -9.68 -15.70
CA VAL A 95 36.71 -8.49 -16.02
C VAL A 95 37.61 -8.09 -14.85
N LEU A 96 37.05 -8.03 -13.64
CA LEU A 96 37.78 -7.64 -12.43
C LEU A 96 38.88 -8.65 -12.04
N LYS A 97 38.64 -9.96 -12.24
CA LYS A 97 39.68 -10.98 -12.08
C LYS A 97 40.86 -10.76 -13.01
N ASN A 98 40.60 -10.35 -14.25
CA ASN A 98 41.65 -10.11 -15.25
C ASN A 98 42.38 -8.79 -15.03
N SER A 99 41.72 -7.77 -14.45
CA SER A 99 42.36 -6.49 -14.11
C SER A 99 43.13 -6.54 -12.78
N GLY A 100 42.84 -7.50 -11.91
CA GLY A 100 43.46 -7.62 -10.59
C GLY A 100 42.88 -6.66 -9.54
N ASP A 101 41.70 -6.08 -9.79
CA ASP A 101 41.00 -5.22 -8.82
C ASP A 101 40.24 -6.08 -7.79
N VAL A 102 40.95 -6.41 -6.70
CA VAL A 102 40.46 -7.34 -5.67
C VAL A 102 39.30 -6.76 -4.87
N ASP A 103 39.37 -5.48 -4.52
CA ASP A 103 38.38 -4.86 -3.64
C ASP A 103 37.01 -4.77 -4.33
N THR A 104 36.98 -4.34 -5.60
CA THR A 104 35.76 -4.33 -6.42
C THR A 104 35.24 -5.75 -6.67
N ALA A 105 36.14 -6.72 -6.91
CA ALA A 105 35.76 -8.12 -7.12
C ALA A 105 35.08 -8.74 -5.89
N ILE A 106 35.51 -8.39 -4.67
CA ILE A 106 34.84 -8.83 -3.44
C ILE A 106 33.41 -8.27 -3.37
N THR A 107 33.23 -6.98 -3.67
CA THR A 107 31.92 -6.31 -3.65
C THR A 107 30.96 -6.93 -4.66
N VAL A 108 31.39 -7.15 -5.91
CA VAL A 108 30.56 -7.80 -6.94
C VAL A 108 30.22 -9.24 -6.56
N LYS A 109 31.16 -9.98 -5.97
CA LYS A 109 30.89 -11.34 -5.47
C LYS A 109 29.84 -11.37 -4.38
N LEU A 110 29.89 -10.42 -3.43
CA LEU A 110 28.86 -10.29 -2.39
C LEU A 110 27.50 -9.95 -3.00
N GLU A 111 27.43 -9.06 -3.99
CA GLU A 111 26.18 -8.76 -4.70
C GLU A 111 25.58 -10.00 -5.35
N ILE A 112 26.40 -10.83 -6.03
CA ILE A 112 25.93 -12.09 -6.64
C ILE A 112 25.33 -13.00 -5.56
N GLN A 113 25.99 -13.15 -4.40
CA GLN A 113 25.51 -13.99 -3.30
C GLN A 113 24.22 -13.45 -2.70
N ASP A 114 24.18 -12.15 -2.43
CA ASP A 114 23.03 -11.44 -1.90
C ASP A 114 21.82 -11.60 -2.84
N PHE A 115 21.99 -11.29 -4.13
CA PHE A 115 20.92 -11.40 -5.10
C PHE A 115 20.45 -12.84 -5.30
N ALA A 116 21.37 -13.81 -5.34
CA ALA A 116 21.02 -15.24 -5.44
C ALA A 116 20.29 -15.75 -4.19
N SER A 117 20.48 -15.13 -3.02
CA SER A 117 19.74 -15.42 -1.79
C SER A 117 18.35 -14.76 -1.73
N GLY A 118 17.95 -14.03 -2.77
CA GLY A 118 16.68 -13.31 -2.85
C GLY A 118 16.72 -11.91 -2.26
N LYS A 119 17.90 -11.38 -1.91
CA LYS A 119 18.03 -9.97 -1.52
C LYS A 119 17.79 -9.09 -2.75
N LYS A 120 16.98 -8.05 -2.58
CA LYS A 120 16.68 -7.09 -3.64
C LYS A 120 17.86 -6.16 -3.89
N VAL A 121 17.93 -5.63 -5.12
CA VAL A 121 18.81 -4.51 -5.44
C VAL A 121 18.36 -3.28 -4.62
N PRO A 122 19.27 -2.61 -3.89
CA PRO A 122 18.93 -1.41 -3.14
C PRO A 122 18.31 -0.31 -4.01
N ALA A 123 17.34 0.44 -3.47
CA ALA A 123 16.71 1.55 -4.19
C ALA A 123 17.70 2.67 -4.57
N THR A 124 18.72 2.87 -3.72
CA THR A 124 19.79 3.84 -3.90
C THR A 124 21.15 3.20 -3.61
N ASP A 125 22.19 3.72 -4.25
CA ASP A 125 23.56 3.29 -4.01
C ASP A 125 24.24 4.19 -2.96
N GLY A 126 25.01 3.58 -2.07
CA GLY A 126 25.85 4.31 -1.11
C GLY A 126 27.13 4.83 -1.77
N ALA A 127 27.80 5.78 -1.13
CA ALA A 127 29.04 6.38 -1.63
C ALA A 127 30.19 5.36 -1.84
N ASP A 128 30.12 4.21 -1.17
CA ASP A 128 31.12 3.14 -1.25
C ASP A 128 30.86 2.11 -2.36
N VAL A 129 29.79 2.27 -3.16
CA VAL A 129 29.48 1.36 -4.26
C VAL A 129 30.39 1.64 -5.46
N PRO A 130 31.11 0.63 -6.01
CA PRO A 130 31.94 0.83 -7.20
C PRO A 130 31.12 1.31 -8.41
N PRO A 131 31.65 2.22 -9.25
CA PRO A 131 30.91 2.80 -10.39
C PRO A 131 30.36 1.76 -11.37
N GLU A 132 31.08 0.67 -11.59
CA GLU A 132 30.66 -0.43 -12.46
C GLU A 132 29.43 -1.15 -11.91
N LEU A 133 29.38 -1.37 -10.59
CA LEU A 133 28.23 -1.98 -9.92
C LEU A 133 27.03 -1.03 -9.88
N GLU A 134 27.25 0.26 -9.59
CA GLU A 134 26.21 1.30 -9.64
C GLU A 134 25.51 1.31 -11.00
N LYS A 135 26.27 1.29 -12.09
CA LYS A 135 25.73 1.24 -13.46
C LYS A 135 24.87 -0.01 -13.72
N LEU A 136 25.28 -1.16 -13.21
CA LEU A 136 24.51 -2.40 -13.34
C LEU A 136 23.21 -2.33 -12.54
N ARG A 137 23.25 -1.82 -11.30
CA ARG A 137 22.06 -1.64 -10.44
C ARG A 137 21.09 -0.63 -11.02
N ASP A 138 21.57 0.50 -11.51
CA ASP A 138 20.76 1.51 -12.21
C ASP A 138 20.03 0.90 -13.41
N THR A 139 20.73 0.10 -14.23
CA THR A 139 20.12 -0.60 -15.36
C THR A 139 19.04 -1.58 -14.91
N TYR A 140 19.30 -2.35 -13.85
CA TYR A 140 18.30 -3.26 -13.28
C TYR A 140 17.06 -2.52 -12.79
N ARG A 141 17.22 -1.46 -11.99
CA ARG A 141 16.11 -0.65 -11.45
C ARG A 141 15.26 -0.03 -12.55
N ARG A 142 15.87 0.50 -13.62
CA ARG A 142 15.13 1.05 -14.77
C ARG A 142 14.31 0.00 -15.49
N GLU A 143 14.88 -1.17 -15.76
CA GLU A 143 14.14 -2.25 -16.43
C GLU A 143 13.03 -2.80 -15.55
N GLN A 144 13.27 -2.95 -14.25
CA GLN A 144 12.22 -3.32 -13.28
C GLN A 144 11.05 -2.33 -13.36
N ALA A 145 11.31 -1.02 -13.25
CA ALA A 145 10.27 0.01 -13.34
C ALA A 145 9.51 -0.06 -14.68
N ARG A 146 10.19 -0.35 -15.79
CA ARG A 146 9.55 -0.56 -17.10
C ARG A 146 8.61 -1.76 -17.10
N HIS A 147 8.99 -2.87 -16.48
CA HIS A 147 8.13 -4.07 -16.39
C HIS A 147 6.92 -3.83 -15.48
N GLU A 148 7.09 -3.08 -14.39
CA GLU A 148 5.99 -2.62 -13.53
C GLU A 148 5.01 -1.74 -14.31
N GLU A 149 5.49 -0.76 -15.09
CA GLU A 149 4.63 0.08 -15.94
C GLU A 149 3.82 -0.75 -16.95
N VAL A 150 4.44 -1.76 -17.56
CA VAL A 150 3.75 -2.66 -18.52
C VAL A 150 2.66 -3.47 -17.81
N ARG A 151 2.93 -4.00 -16.62
CA ARG A 151 1.93 -4.72 -15.81
C ARG A 151 0.75 -3.81 -15.47
N ASP A 152 1.03 -2.59 -15.02
CA ASP A 152 0.01 -1.61 -14.62
C ASP A 152 -0.86 -1.23 -15.82
N ARG A 153 -0.26 -0.96 -16.98
CA ARG A 153 -0.99 -0.67 -18.23
C ARG A 153 -1.88 -1.83 -18.69
N ARG A 154 -1.49 -3.08 -18.42
CA ARG A 154 -2.32 -4.27 -18.72
C ARG A 154 -3.45 -4.45 -17.71
N THR A 155 -3.27 -3.99 -16.48
CA THR A 155 -4.25 -4.07 -15.40
C THR A 155 -5.34 -3.02 -15.55
N GLU A 156 -4.99 -1.80 -16.00
CA GLU A 156 -5.93 -0.68 -16.17
C GLU A 156 -7.24 -1.02 -16.91
N PRO A 157 -7.24 -1.61 -18.12
CA PRO A 157 -8.50 -1.95 -18.81
C PRO A 157 -9.33 -3.03 -18.09
N LEU A 158 -8.71 -3.86 -17.25
CA LEU A 158 -9.41 -4.88 -16.45
C LEU A 158 -10.12 -4.24 -15.26
N VAL A 159 -9.50 -3.23 -14.64
CA VAL A 159 -10.12 -2.36 -13.62
C VAL A 159 -11.35 -1.66 -14.20
N GLU A 160 -11.22 -1.05 -15.38
CA GLU A 160 -12.35 -0.42 -16.08
C GLU A 160 -13.47 -1.41 -16.40
N SER A 161 -13.12 -2.67 -16.73
CA SER A 161 -14.11 -3.72 -16.97
C SER A 161 -14.86 -4.10 -15.69
N TYR A 162 -14.17 -4.25 -14.56
CA TYR A 162 -14.79 -4.52 -13.26
C TYR A 162 -15.75 -3.40 -12.85
N ASP A 163 -15.33 -2.15 -12.99
CA ASP A 163 -16.12 -0.96 -12.68
C ASP A 163 -17.42 -0.91 -13.49
N ARG A 164 -17.36 -1.26 -14.78
CA ARG A 164 -18.53 -1.35 -15.65
C ARG A 164 -19.45 -2.52 -15.26
N LEU A 165 -18.90 -3.71 -15.04
CA LEU A 165 -19.69 -4.89 -14.69
C LEU A 165 -20.43 -4.72 -13.36
N THR A 166 -19.77 -4.10 -12.37
CA THR A 166 -20.38 -3.80 -11.08
C THR A 166 -21.43 -2.69 -11.16
N ALA A 167 -21.22 -1.66 -11.99
CA ALA A 167 -22.25 -0.66 -12.27
C ALA A 167 -23.51 -1.27 -12.93
N ASP A 168 -23.31 -2.15 -13.90
CA ASP A 168 -24.40 -2.86 -14.57
C ASP A 168 -25.16 -3.75 -13.58
N LEU A 169 -24.46 -4.46 -12.69
CA LEU A 169 -25.07 -5.26 -11.63
C LEU A 169 -25.86 -4.39 -10.64
N GLU A 170 -25.32 -3.25 -10.21
CA GLU A 170 -26.03 -2.30 -9.34
C GLU A 170 -27.35 -1.85 -9.98
N PHE A 171 -27.30 -1.52 -11.28
CA PHE A 171 -28.48 -1.13 -12.04
C PHE A 171 -29.54 -2.24 -12.08
N GLN A 172 -29.15 -3.49 -12.33
CA GLN A 172 -30.09 -4.62 -12.34
C GLN A 172 -30.69 -4.88 -10.96
N LEU A 173 -29.88 -4.95 -9.91
CA LEU A 173 -30.35 -5.14 -8.53
C LEU A 173 -31.37 -4.06 -8.14
N THR A 174 -31.11 -2.81 -8.52
CA THR A 174 -32.04 -1.69 -8.27
C THR A 174 -33.34 -1.86 -9.05
N LYS A 175 -33.27 -2.24 -10.33
CA LYS A 175 -34.44 -2.48 -11.18
C LYS A 175 -35.31 -3.63 -10.67
N GLU A 176 -34.70 -4.64 -10.08
CA GLU A 176 -35.37 -5.79 -9.45
C GLU A 176 -35.93 -5.49 -8.06
N GLY A 177 -35.65 -4.31 -7.49
CA GLY A 177 -36.06 -3.95 -6.13
C GLY A 177 -35.19 -4.56 -5.03
N ARG A 178 -34.05 -5.18 -5.37
CA ARG A 178 -33.04 -5.72 -4.43
C ARG A 178 -32.16 -4.58 -3.88
N ILE A 179 -32.78 -3.58 -3.24
CA ILE A 179 -32.11 -2.32 -2.83
C ILE A 179 -31.00 -2.53 -1.81
N GLU A 180 -31.19 -3.42 -0.82
CA GLU A 180 -30.16 -3.68 0.19
C GLU A 180 -28.94 -4.38 -0.40
N GLU A 181 -29.13 -5.24 -1.40
CA GLU A 181 -28.03 -5.85 -2.14
C GLU A 181 -27.29 -4.84 -3.02
N ALA A 182 -28.00 -3.90 -3.67
CA ALA A 182 -27.35 -2.83 -4.42
C ALA A 182 -26.48 -1.92 -3.53
N LYS A 183 -26.89 -1.66 -2.28
CA LYS A 183 -26.06 -0.94 -1.29
C LYS A 183 -24.86 -1.76 -0.86
N ALA A 184 -25.08 -3.05 -0.58
CA ALA A 184 -24.04 -4.01 -0.23
C ALA A 184 -22.96 -4.14 -1.31
N LEU A 185 -23.37 -4.16 -2.58
CA LEU A 185 -22.49 -4.17 -3.75
C LEU A 185 -21.49 -3.01 -3.74
N LYS A 186 -21.95 -1.77 -3.54
CA LYS A 186 -21.05 -0.60 -3.47
C LYS A 186 -19.95 -0.74 -2.42
N LYS A 187 -20.33 -1.23 -1.25
CA LYS A 187 -19.40 -1.49 -0.15
C LYS A 187 -18.40 -2.59 -0.52
N ALA A 188 -18.88 -3.68 -1.11
CA ALA A 188 -18.04 -4.79 -1.53
C ALA A 188 -17.05 -4.38 -2.64
N THR A 189 -17.49 -3.62 -3.64
CA THR A 189 -16.65 -3.07 -4.72
C THR A 189 -15.54 -2.16 -4.18
N ALA A 190 -15.83 -1.29 -3.20
CA ALA A 190 -14.80 -0.48 -2.56
C ALA A 190 -13.80 -1.35 -1.80
N LEU A 191 -14.27 -2.40 -1.10
CA LEU A 191 -13.40 -3.31 -0.37
C LEU A 191 -12.52 -4.16 -1.29
N TYR A 192 -13.04 -4.61 -2.43
CA TYR A 192 -12.27 -5.35 -3.44
C TYR A 192 -11.02 -4.57 -3.84
N TRP A 193 -11.17 -3.27 -4.13
CA TRP A 193 -10.03 -2.41 -4.44
C TRP A 193 -9.09 -2.19 -3.26
N ILE A 194 -9.63 -2.05 -2.05
CA ILE A 194 -8.79 -1.96 -0.83
C ILE A 194 -7.93 -3.21 -0.65
N LYS A 195 -8.51 -4.41 -0.83
CA LYS A 195 -7.80 -5.69 -0.69
C LYS A 195 -6.71 -5.89 -1.75
N ARG A 196 -6.95 -5.39 -2.96
CA ARG A 196 -5.99 -5.51 -4.08
C ARG A 196 -4.93 -4.41 -4.10
N SER A 197 -5.11 -3.35 -3.32
CA SER A 197 -4.17 -2.23 -3.28
C SER A 197 -3.04 -2.49 -2.30
N GLU A 198 -1.86 -1.97 -2.61
CA GLU A 198 -0.74 -1.89 -1.67
C GLU A 198 -0.98 -0.73 -0.69
N LEU A 199 -0.26 -0.72 0.44
CA LEU A 199 -0.26 0.43 1.33
C LEU A 199 0.28 1.64 0.59
N ALA A 200 -0.37 2.79 0.77
CA ALA A 200 0.17 4.02 0.22
C ALA A 200 1.46 4.37 0.95
N ALA A 201 2.51 4.69 0.20
CA ALA A 201 3.67 5.38 0.77
C ALA A 201 3.27 6.82 1.01
N ILE A 202 3.37 7.29 2.26
CA ILE A 202 2.94 8.64 2.61
C ILE A 202 3.96 9.37 3.47
N SER A 203 3.96 10.69 3.37
CA SER A 203 4.68 11.59 4.27
C SER A 203 3.71 12.51 4.99
N CYS A 204 3.95 12.70 6.28
CA CYS A 204 3.11 13.46 7.19
C CYS A 204 3.95 13.94 8.37
N ASP A 205 3.59 15.10 8.94
CA ASP A 205 4.30 15.62 10.09
C ASP A 205 4.00 14.79 11.35
N GLY A 206 5.04 14.29 12.01
CA GLY A 206 4.93 13.56 13.27
C GLY A 206 5.96 12.44 13.42
N ASP A 207 6.03 11.88 14.63
CA ASP A 207 6.87 10.71 14.90
C ASP A 207 6.21 9.47 14.30
N ILE A 208 7.01 8.64 13.63
CA ILE A 208 6.54 7.37 13.05
C ILE A 208 6.82 6.25 14.04
N GLU A 209 5.78 5.51 14.40
CA GLU A 209 5.82 4.43 15.39
C GLU A 209 5.20 3.15 14.84
N LYS A 210 5.55 2.00 15.40
CA LYS A 210 4.95 0.71 14.99
C LYS A 210 3.53 0.57 15.52
N PHE A 211 2.59 0.22 14.64
CA PHE A 211 1.19 0.00 14.98
C PHE A 211 0.97 -1.41 15.54
N VAL A 212 1.42 -1.63 16.78
CA VAL A 212 1.28 -2.91 17.50
C VAL A 212 0.65 -2.71 18.88
N ASN A 213 0.06 -3.78 19.44
CA ASN A 213 -0.55 -3.74 20.77
C ASN A 213 0.47 -3.30 21.83
N GLY A 214 0.08 -2.36 22.68
CA GLY A 214 0.93 -1.78 23.71
C GLY A 214 1.73 -0.55 23.28
N THR A 215 1.86 -0.26 21.98
CA THR A 215 2.51 0.98 21.52
C THR A 215 1.68 2.19 21.92
N LYS A 216 2.36 3.25 22.38
CA LYS A 216 1.73 4.50 22.80
C LYS A 216 1.05 5.19 21.61
N ALA A 217 -0.23 5.51 21.74
CA ALA A 217 -1.03 6.12 20.68
C ALA A 217 -0.74 7.62 20.48
N PHE A 218 -0.28 8.30 21.54
CA PHE A 218 -0.02 9.74 21.51
C PHE A 218 1.32 10.07 22.15
N SER A 219 2.06 11.03 21.60
CA SER A 219 3.34 11.44 22.17
C SER A 219 3.20 12.04 23.58
N ASN A 220 2.07 12.72 23.87
CA ASN A 220 1.83 13.42 25.14
C ASN A 220 0.74 12.80 26.04
N ARG A 221 0.22 11.60 25.76
CA ARG A 221 -0.79 10.93 26.61
C ARG A 221 -0.43 9.47 26.89
N PRO A 222 -0.82 8.90 28.04
CA PRO A 222 -0.45 7.52 28.40
C PRO A 222 -1.29 6.44 27.70
N TYR A 223 -2.07 6.78 26.67
CA TYR A 223 -2.89 5.81 25.95
C TYR A 223 -2.02 4.95 25.05
N ALA A 224 -2.30 3.65 25.01
CA ALA A 224 -1.66 2.70 24.12
C ALA A 224 -2.70 1.97 23.27
N TRP A 225 -2.28 1.34 22.18
CA TRP A 225 -3.16 0.51 21.35
C TRP A 225 -3.46 -0.84 22.00
N GLY A 226 -4.70 -1.31 21.89
CA GLY A 226 -5.11 -2.62 22.36
C GLY A 226 -6.14 -3.26 21.44
N ASN A 227 -6.06 -4.57 21.27
CA ASN A 227 -6.90 -5.38 20.38
C ASN A 227 -6.86 -4.91 18.91
N ILE A 228 -5.68 -4.57 18.41
CA ILE A 228 -5.48 -4.30 16.97
C ILE A 228 -5.93 -5.53 16.17
N PRO A 229 -6.75 -5.39 15.11
CA PRO A 229 -7.20 -6.52 14.31
C PRO A 229 -6.04 -7.19 13.56
N ASP A 230 -5.98 -8.52 13.60
CA ASP A 230 -4.93 -9.32 12.94
C ASP A 230 -4.94 -9.21 11.41
N TYR A 231 -6.03 -8.69 10.82
CA TYR A 231 -6.12 -8.44 9.38
C TYR A 231 -5.34 -7.21 8.93
N LEU A 232 -4.95 -6.33 9.86
CA LEU A 232 -4.13 -5.17 9.52
C LEU A 232 -2.69 -5.64 9.30
N PRO A 233 -2.06 -5.27 8.17
CA PRO A 233 -0.65 -5.60 7.96
C PRO A 233 0.21 -5.01 9.07
N GLU A 234 1.38 -5.61 9.34
CA GLU A 234 2.39 -4.99 10.21
C GLU A 234 2.71 -3.61 9.64
N THR A 235 2.27 -2.59 10.35
CA THR A 235 2.20 -1.24 9.80
C THR A 235 2.84 -0.24 10.75
N SER A 236 3.18 0.91 10.19
CA SER A 236 3.58 2.07 10.96
C SER A 236 2.43 3.07 11.01
N PHE A 237 2.42 3.90 12.04
CA PHE A 237 1.48 4.99 12.16
C PHE A 237 2.15 6.28 12.61
N VAL A 238 1.46 7.38 12.36
CA VAL A 238 1.87 8.72 12.78
C VAL A 238 1.42 8.97 14.21
N GLN A 239 2.36 8.97 15.15
CA GLN A 239 2.10 9.27 16.55
C GLN A 239 1.90 10.76 16.75
N ASN A 240 0.73 11.12 17.28
CA ASN A 240 0.31 12.52 17.38
C ASN A 240 0.28 13.02 18.82
N ALA A 241 0.47 14.32 19.03
CA ALA A 241 0.09 14.94 20.28
C ALA A 241 -1.45 14.99 20.38
N GLY A 242 -2.02 14.43 21.44
CA GLY A 242 -3.47 14.40 21.64
C GLY A 242 -4.00 15.81 21.90
N GLY A 243 -4.93 16.26 21.06
CA GLY A 243 -5.49 17.63 21.08
C GLY A 243 -4.81 18.59 20.09
N ALA A 244 -3.97 18.10 19.16
CA ALA A 244 -3.39 18.91 18.10
C ALA A 244 -4.50 19.66 17.33
N PRO A 245 -4.43 21.00 17.21
CA PRO A 245 -5.56 21.81 16.75
C PRO A 245 -5.69 21.90 15.22
N GLU A 246 -4.77 21.31 14.47
CA GLU A 246 -4.58 21.59 13.05
C GLU A 246 -5.06 20.44 12.15
N ALA A 247 -5.60 20.81 10.99
CA ALA A 247 -5.87 19.87 9.91
C ALA A 247 -4.55 19.26 9.42
N ARG A 248 -4.57 18.00 9.01
CA ARG A 248 -3.38 17.28 8.55
C ARG A 248 -3.36 17.14 7.05
N GLU A 249 -2.24 17.48 6.45
CA GLU A 249 -1.98 17.18 5.06
C GLU A 249 -1.19 15.87 4.96
N ILE A 250 -1.75 14.90 4.24
CA ILE A 250 -1.10 13.65 3.89
C ILE A 250 -0.53 13.85 2.50
N LYS A 251 0.78 13.81 2.37
CA LYS A 251 1.44 13.74 1.07
C LYS A 251 1.47 12.29 0.66
N VAL A 252 0.81 11.96 -0.44
CA VAL A 252 0.87 10.63 -1.04
C VAL A 252 2.12 10.58 -1.91
N LEU A 253 3.09 9.76 -1.51
CA LEU A 253 4.33 9.51 -2.24
C LEU A 253 4.09 8.42 -3.30
N ASP A 254 3.41 7.35 -2.90
CA ASP A 254 2.92 6.31 -3.79
C ASP A 254 1.42 6.07 -3.59
N PRO A 255 0.63 5.95 -4.66
CA PRO A 255 -0.77 5.56 -4.57
C PRO A 255 -0.95 4.23 -3.86
N GLY A 256 -2.01 4.12 -3.06
CA GLY A 256 -2.32 2.90 -2.33
C GLY A 256 -3.46 3.10 -1.36
N VAL A 257 -3.59 2.23 -0.37
CA VAL A 257 -4.56 2.37 0.72
C VAL A 257 -3.91 3.04 1.91
N ILE A 258 -4.61 4.02 2.48
CA ILE A 258 -4.37 4.47 3.84
C ILE A 258 -5.50 3.97 4.73
N PHE A 259 -5.16 3.69 5.99
CA PHE A 259 -6.17 3.51 7.02
C PHE A 259 -6.18 4.70 7.96
N VAL A 260 -7.38 5.01 8.46
CA VAL A 260 -7.62 6.05 9.43
C VAL A 260 -8.44 5.47 10.57
N ALA A 261 -7.99 5.66 11.81
CA ALA A 261 -8.79 5.32 12.98
C ALA A 261 -9.39 6.56 13.65
N ALA A 262 -10.63 6.45 14.09
CA ALA A 262 -11.37 7.51 14.80
C ALA A 262 -12.17 6.95 15.99
N ASP A 263 -12.37 7.76 17.03
CA ASP A 263 -13.15 7.37 18.22
C ASP A 263 -14.64 7.20 17.85
N THR A 264 -15.22 6.07 18.23
CA THR A 264 -16.65 5.76 18.04
C THR A 264 -17.61 6.75 18.69
N LYS A 265 -17.18 7.50 19.72
CA LYS A 265 -18.05 8.44 20.45
C LYS A 265 -18.25 9.76 19.73
N ASN A 266 -17.46 10.05 18.69
CA ASN A 266 -17.55 11.30 17.96
C ASN A 266 -18.16 11.10 16.57
N GLU A 267 -19.49 11.01 16.52
CA GLU A 267 -20.24 10.81 15.28
C GLU A 267 -19.85 11.81 14.19
N SER A 268 -19.59 13.06 14.56
CA SER A 268 -19.19 14.09 13.59
C SER A 268 -17.85 13.80 12.90
N ASP A 269 -16.88 13.20 13.60
CA ASP A 269 -15.61 12.82 12.97
C ASP A 269 -15.80 11.61 12.04
N LEU A 270 -16.72 10.70 12.38
CA LEU A 270 -17.05 9.54 11.54
C LEU A 270 -17.75 9.98 10.25
N ASP A 271 -18.74 10.85 10.36
CA ASP A 271 -19.48 11.40 9.21
C ASP A 271 -18.53 12.10 8.23
N VAL A 272 -17.57 12.88 8.75
CA VAL A 272 -16.61 13.57 7.89
C VAL A 272 -15.68 12.59 7.16
N LEU A 273 -15.28 11.48 7.78
CA LEU A 273 -14.50 10.45 7.08
C LEU A 273 -15.31 9.80 5.96
N GLU A 274 -16.57 9.48 6.21
CA GLU A 274 -17.48 8.92 5.19
C GLU A 274 -17.74 9.91 4.05
N GLU A 275 -17.92 11.21 4.35
CA GLU A 275 -18.03 12.28 3.36
C GLU A 275 -16.76 12.44 2.52
N LEU A 276 -15.59 12.21 3.13
CA LEU A 276 -14.31 12.14 2.43
C LEU A 276 -14.15 10.85 1.62
N GLY A 277 -15.13 9.95 1.62
CA GLY A 277 -15.12 8.70 0.85
C GLY A 277 -14.28 7.60 1.49
N PHE A 278 -14.03 7.66 2.80
CA PHE A 278 -13.48 6.53 3.51
C PHE A 278 -14.55 5.45 3.69
N LEU A 279 -14.12 4.19 3.54
CA LEU A 279 -14.93 3.04 3.85
C LEU A 279 -14.73 2.63 5.31
N LYS A 280 -15.81 2.65 6.09
CA LYS A 280 -15.83 2.08 7.45
C LYS A 280 -15.62 0.56 7.39
N LEU A 281 -14.55 0.10 8.00
CA LEU A 281 -14.21 -1.31 8.09
C LEU A 281 -14.91 -1.98 9.29
N PRO A 282 -15.23 -3.28 9.19
CA PRO A 282 -15.76 -4.06 10.29
C PRO A 282 -14.68 -4.32 11.34
N GLY A 283 -15.13 -4.50 12.58
CA GLY A 283 -14.24 -4.59 13.72
C GLY A 283 -13.75 -3.22 14.17
N GLY A 284 -13.10 -3.21 15.33
CA GLY A 284 -12.55 -2.03 15.96
C GLY A 284 -11.53 -2.48 16.99
N PHE A 285 -10.72 -1.53 17.40
CA PHE A 285 -9.76 -1.73 18.49
C PHE A 285 -10.03 -0.68 19.55
N HIS A 286 -9.23 -0.59 20.59
CA HIS A 286 -9.45 0.40 21.63
C HIS A 286 -8.15 0.98 22.16
N TYR A 287 -8.25 2.13 22.82
CA TYR A 287 -7.19 2.58 23.70
C TYR A 287 -7.11 1.65 24.92
N VAL A 288 -5.89 1.34 25.36
CA VAL A 288 -5.63 0.80 26.70
C VAL A 288 -5.68 1.99 27.68
N ASP A 289 -6.88 2.50 27.90
CA ASP A 289 -7.22 3.50 28.91
C ASP A 289 -8.26 2.95 29.89
N ALA A 290 -8.61 3.70 30.93
CA ALA A 290 -9.60 3.26 31.92
C ALA A 290 -10.98 3.00 31.31
N ALA A 291 -11.32 3.70 30.22
CA ALA A 291 -12.61 3.61 29.55
C ALA A 291 -12.67 2.55 28.44
N ARG A 292 -11.52 1.99 28.04
CA ARG A 292 -11.33 1.18 26.82
C ARG A 292 -12.01 1.84 25.62
N SER A 293 -11.70 3.11 25.41
CA SER A 293 -12.37 3.94 24.41
C SER A 293 -12.28 3.29 23.02
N PRO A 294 -13.41 2.97 22.37
CA PRO A 294 -13.41 2.17 21.14
C PRO A 294 -13.09 3.01 19.91
N MET A 295 -12.31 2.43 19.01
CA MET A 295 -11.88 3.02 17.75
C MET A 295 -12.55 2.30 16.57
N THR A 296 -13.05 3.08 15.63
CA THR A 296 -13.50 2.60 14.32
C THR A 296 -12.35 2.77 13.33
N LEU A 297 -12.13 1.73 12.53
CA LEU A 297 -11.16 1.76 11.44
C LEU A 297 -11.86 2.12 10.12
N PHE A 298 -11.20 2.95 9.34
CA PHE A 298 -11.60 3.38 8.02
C PHE A 298 -10.47 3.12 7.03
N ALA A 299 -10.80 2.83 5.77
CA ALA A 299 -9.82 2.67 4.70
C ALA A 299 -10.20 3.50 3.48
N LYS A 300 -9.19 4.00 2.76
CA LYS A 300 -9.40 4.72 1.51
C LYS A 300 -8.22 4.51 0.58
N VAL A 301 -8.52 4.22 -0.68
CA VAL A 301 -7.53 4.29 -1.77
C VAL A 301 -7.24 5.77 -2.05
N VAL A 302 -5.97 6.15 -2.01
CA VAL A 302 -5.49 7.50 -2.26
C VAL A 302 -4.46 7.51 -3.37
N ASP A 303 -4.54 8.51 -4.24
CA ASP A 303 -3.70 8.73 -5.42
C ASP A 303 -3.08 10.13 -5.45
N ARG A 304 -3.43 10.97 -4.48
CA ARG A 304 -3.11 12.39 -4.42
C ARG A 304 -3.09 12.88 -2.97
N PRO A 305 -2.46 14.03 -2.69
CA PRO A 305 -2.47 14.60 -1.35
C PRO A 305 -3.89 14.72 -0.78
N LEU A 306 -4.04 14.31 0.48
CA LEU A 306 -5.32 14.31 1.18
C LEU A 306 -5.23 15.20 2.41
N LYS A 307 -6.17 16.13 2.54
CA LYS A 307 -6.30 16.92 3.76
C LYS A 307 -7.34 16.28 4.68
N LEU A 308 -6.89 15.78 5.81
CA LEU A 308 -7.77 15.36 6.90
C LEU A 308 -8.15 16.58 7.76
N PRO A 309 -9.42 16.71 8.16
CA PRO A 309 -9.90 17.82 8.97
C PRO A 309 -9.24 17.79 10.36
N LYS A 310 -9.57 18.79 11.18
CA LYS A 310 -9.26 18.71 12.61
C LYS A 310 -10.19 17.67 13.25
N ALA A 311 -9.63 16.69 13.95
CA ALA A 311 -10.42 15.79 14.81
C ALA A 311 -10.97 16.60 16.00
N SER A 312 -12.28 16.57 16.19
CA SER A 312 -12.98 17.57 17.01
C SER A 312 -12.96 17.29 18.52
N GLY A 313 -12.50 16.13 18.99
CA GLY A 313 -12.47 15.89 20.44
C GLY A 313 -11.92 14.57 20.90
N PHE A 314 -10.58 14.40 20.89
CA PHE A 314 -9.84 13.26 21.46
C PHE A 314 -9.55 12.10 20.50
N GLY A 315 -8.67 12.36 19.55
CA GLY A 315 -7.89 11.33 18.87
C GLY A 315 -7.49 11.80 17.49
N GLY A 316 -6.21 12.15 17.31
CA GLY A 316 -5.71 12.43 15.98
C GLY A 316 -5.95 11.21 15.10
N PHE A 317 -6.24 11.43 13.81
CA PHE A 317 -6.28 10.36 12.84
C PHE A 317 -4.97 9.58 12.90
N VAL A 318 -5.08 8.29 13.17
CA VAL A 318 -3.97 7.36 13.03
C VAL A 318 -3.89 7.04 11.57
N ILE A 319 -2.92 7.61 10.86
CA ILE A 319 -2.72 7.26 9.47
C ILE A 319 -1.79 6.06 9.44
N ILE A 320 -2.30 4.97 8.88
CA ILE A 320 -1.59 3.72 8.74
C ILE A 320 -1.27 3.55 7.26
N GLY A 321 0.01 3.40 6.95
CA GLY A 321 0.53 3.25 5.60
C GLY A 321 1.95 2.71 5.62
N ASP A 322 2.56 2.64 4.44
CA ASP A 322 4.01 2.44 4.36
C ASP A 322 4.67 3.80 4.60
N LEU A 323 5.33 3.96 5.74
CA LEU A 323 5.84 5.26 6.17
C LEU A 323 7.33 5.31 5.90
N SER A 324 7.70 5.87 4.75
CA SER A 324 9.08 6.23 4.46
C SER A 324 9.43 7.55 5.17
N GLN A 325 10.52 7.54 5.92
CA GLN A 325 11.10 8.75 6.54
C GLN A 325 11.84 9.60 5.50
#